data_AF-A0A534WRB2-F1
#
_entry.id   AF-A0A534WRB2-F1
#
_cell.length_a   1.000
_cell.length_b   1.000
_cell.length_c   1.000
_cell.angle_alpha   90.00
_cell.angle_beta   90.00
_cell.angle_gamma   90.00
#
_symmetry.space_group_name_H-M   'P 1'
#
loop_
_entity.id
_entity.type
_entity.pdbx_description
1 polymer ?
#
loop_
_entity_poly.entity_id
_entity_poly.type
_entity_poly.pdbx_seq_one_letter_code
_entity_poly.pdbx_strand_id
1 'polypeptide(L)'
;MEALHPGDPIDVVAPSSAFERERFERGIDALRGIGLLPRFGEEIFSRTGHLAGDDARRKRELEAAFRSDAKALILARGGYGLLRFASELKRLPRKLLIGYSDATVLHELWRRKGMPSIHGPMCTQLGEDPSALERLRALLFDEPIGPLSWTSRSAHGGRAEGPLVGGNLATLGSMCGTPVQPQFRGCIVLIEDLNEPPYRLDRLLTQLALSGALDGAKAFVVGDLTAPGEDPQGREEVVA
;
A
#
# COMPACT_ATOMS: atom_id res chain seq x y z
N MET A 1 12.73 3.34 -12.84
CA MET A 1 13.42 3.61 -11.56
C MET A 1 14.61 2.67 -11.51
N GLU A 2 15.66 3.03 -10.76
CA GLU A 2 16.85 2.17 -10.65
C GLU A 2 16.60 1.03 -9.65
N ALA A 3 17.17 -0.13 -9.94
CA ALA A 3 17.24 -1.24 -9.01
C ALA A 3 18.03 -0.85 -7.75
N LEU A 4 17.63 -1.41 -6.61
CA LEU A 4 18.40 -1.34 -5.38
C LEU A 4 19.48 -2.42 -5.38
N HIS A 5 20.53 -2.18 -4.61
CA HIS A 5 21.64 -3.10 -4.40
C HIS A 5 21.98 -3.16 -2.90
N PRO A 6 22.68 -4.22 -2.45
CA PRO A 6 23.25 -4.23 -1.11
C PRO A 6 24.05 -2.95 -0.82
N GLY A 7 23.81 -2.34 0.34
CA GLY A 7 24.36 -1.05 0.75
C GLY A 7 23.48 0.15 0.40
N ASP A 8 22.45 -0.01 -0.44
CA ASP A 8 21.54 1.10 -0.75
C ASP A 8 20.67 1.48 0.46
N PRO A 9 20.45 2.79 0.68
CA PRO A 9 19.56 3.26 1.73
C PRO A 9 18.08 3.11 1.37
N ILE A 10 17.30 2.72 2.38
CA ILE A 10 15.83 2.68 2.35
C ILE A 10 15.27 3.46 3.54
N ASP A 11 14.36 4.40 3.30
CA ASP A 11 13.71 5.12 4.39
C ASP A 11 12.52 4.33 4.93
N VAL A 12 12.40 4.24 6.25
CA VAL A 12 11.24 3.66 6.93
C VAL A 12 10.45 4.79 7.60
N VAL A 13 9.17 4.89 7.28
CA VAL A 13 8.29 5.99 7.74
C VAL A 13 6.99 5.46 8.34
N ALA A 14 6.42 6.17 9.30
CA ALA A 14 5.15 5.83 9.93
C ALA A 14 4.09 6.93 9.73
N PRO A 15 3.55 7.09 8.51
CA PRO A 15 2.58 8.13 8.24
C PRO A 15 1.16 7.78 8.69
N SER A 16 0.93 6.58 9.22
CA SER A 16 -0.40 6.02 9.54
C SER A 16 -0.53 5.70 11.04
N SER A 17 -0.94 4.48 11.40
CA SER A 17 -1.16 4.06 12.78
C SER A 17 0.14 3.75 13.52
N ALA A 18 0.09 3.85 14.85
CA ALA A 18 1.13 3.34 15.74
C ALA A 18 1.25 1.81 15.63
N PHE A 19 2.40 1.28 16.03
CA PHE A 19 2.76 -0.14 15.87
C PHE A 19 3.60 -0.64 17.04
N GLU A 20 3.71 -1.97 17.15
CA GLU A 20 4.55 -2.65 18.16
C GLU A 20 6.03 -2.49 17.78
N ARG A 21 6.84 -2.00 18.74
CA ARG A 21 8.27 -1.72 18.55
C ARG A 21 9.03 -2.98 18.18
N GLU A 22 8.73 -4.09 18.83
CA GLU A 22 9.43 -5.37 18.65
C GLU A 22 9.21 -5.92 17.24
N ARG A 23 8.00 -5.77 16.68
CA ARG A 23 7.71 -6.14 15.29
C ARG A 23 8.47 -5.26 14.31
N PHE A 24 8.51 -3.96 14.57
CA PHE A 24 9.27 -3.01 13.76
C PHE A 24 10.76 -3.34 13.74
N GLU A 25 11.36 -3.59 14.91
CA GLU A 25 12.78 -3.92 15.04
C GLU A 25 13.15 -5.21 14.29
N ARG A 26 12.31 -6.26 14.38
CA ARG A 26 12.49 -7.46 13.54
C ARG A 26 12.45 -7.14 12.04
N GLY A 27 11.59 -6.22 11.64
CA GLY A 27 11.51 -5.73 10.26
C GLY A 27 12.75 -4.97 9.80
N ILE A 28 13.31 -4.13 10.67
CA ILE A 28 14.57 -3.44 10.44
C ILE A 28 15.70 -4.44 10.25
N ASP A 29 15.76 -5.48 11.09
CA ASP A 29 16.76 -6.54 10.97
C ASP A 29 16.57 -7.37 9.70
N ALA A 30 15.34 -7.62 9.27
CA ALA A 30 15.05 -8.26 7.99
C ALA A 30 15.56 -7.42 6.78
N LEU A 31 15.34 -6.10 6.79
CA LEU A 31 15.88 -5.19 5.76
C LEU A 31 17.41 -5.21 5.72
N ARG A 32 18.05 -5.20 6.90
CA ARG A 32 19.51 -5.36 7.02
C ARG A 32 19.97 -6.73 6.51
N GLY A 33 19.21 -7.78 6.79
CA GLY A 33 19.49 -9.16 6.39
C GLY A 33 19.52 -9.35 4.87
N ILE A 34 18.69 -8.60 4.13
CA ILE A 34 18.74 -8.58 2.66
C ILE A 34 19.76 -7.57 2.10
N GLY A 35 20.56 -6.93 2.95
CA GLY A 35 21.66 -6.05 2.57
C GLY A 35 21.32 -4.56 2.44
N LEU A 36 20.11 -4.12 2.79
CA LEU A 36 19.73 -2.71 2.73
C LEU A 36 20.12 -1.95 4.01
N LEU A 37 20.23 -0.62 3.90
CA LEU A 37 20.50 0.28 5.03
C LEU A 37 19.22 1.04 5.43
N PRO A 38 18.39 0.49 6.34
CA PRO A 38 17.17 1.17 6.78
C PRO A 38 17.47 2.42 7.60
N ARG A 39 16.78 3.52 7.30
CA ARG A 39 16.89 4.83 7.96
C ARG A 39 15.54 5.27 8.49
N PHE A 40 15.48 5.71 9.75
CA PHE A 40 14.26 6.23 10.38
C PHE A 40 14.61 7.19 11.52
N GLY A 41 13.68 8.06 11.90
CA GLY A 41 13.84 8.98 13.03
C GLY A 41 13.33 8.39 14.35
N GLU A 42 13.88 8.83 15.48
CA GLU A 42 13.47 8.33 16.82
C GLU A 42 11.98 8.56 17.13
N GLU A 43 11.41 9.66 16.64
CA GLU A 43 10.00 9.99 16.83
C GLU A 43 9.05 8.99 16.15
N ILE A 44 9.54 8.01 15.37
CA ILE A 44 8.69 7.02 14.67
C ILE A 44 7.81 6.20 15.62
N PHE A 45 8.19 6.16 16.90
CA PHE A 45 7.46 5.48 17.96
C PHE A 45 6.51 6.40 18.75
N SER A 46 6.39 7.67 18.37
CA SER A 46 5.42 8.60 18.97
C SER A 46 3.99 8.07 18.82
N ARG A 47 3.13 8.37 19.79
CA ARG A 47 1.73 7.92 19.79
C ARG A 47 0.78 9.05 20.12
N THR A 48 -0.27 9.17 19.32
CA THR A 48 -1.41 10.07 19.57
C THR A 48 -2.69 9.28 19.29
N GLY A 49 -3.28 8.71 20.34
CA GLY A 49 -4.36 7.73 20.19
C GLY A 49 -3.88 6.48 19.42
N HIS A 50 -4.53 6.17 18.29
CA HIS A 50 -4.14 5.07 17.41
C HIS A 50 -3.07 5.45 16.37
N LEU A 51 -2.73 6.74 16.25
CA LEU A 51 -1.80 7.27 15.24
C LEU A 51 -0.34 7.22 15.72
N ALA A 52 0.61 7.08 14.77
CA ALA A 52 2.06 7.14 15.00
C ALA A 52 2.55 8.59 15.23
N GLY A 53 1.95 9.26 16.22
CA GLY A 53 2.09 10.68 16.53
C GLY A 53 1.07 11.55 15.78
N ASP A 54 1.13 12.85 16.03
CA ASP A 54 0.21 13.81 15.42
C ASP A 54 0.44 13.99 13.90
N ASP A 55 -0.49 14.70 13.26
CA ASP A 55 -0.47 14.94 11.81
C ASP A 55 0.80 15.68 11.38
N ALA A 56 1.28 16.64 12.19
CA ALA A 56 2.45 17.45 11.88
C ALA A 56 3.73 16.60 11.87
N ARG A 57 3.92 15.75 12.87
CA ARG A 57 5.05 14.82 12.98
C ARG A 57 5.07 13.83 11.82
N ARG A 58 3.93 13.18 11.54
CA ARG A 58 3.81 12.16 10.48
C ARG A 58 4.04 12.75 9.09
N LYS A 59 3.47 13.93 8.82
CA LYS A 59 3.72 14.67 7.58
C LYS A 59 5.19 15.06 7.43
N ARG A 60 5.80 15.61 8.49
CA ARG A 60 7.18 16.10 8.46
C ARG A 60 8.21 14.96 8.27
N GLU A 61 7.97 13.81 8.88
CA GLU A 61 8.76 12.59 8.64
C GLU A 61 8.66 12.15 7.18
N LEU A 62 7.45 12.05 6.65
CA LEU A 62 7.21 11.64 5.26
C LEU A 62 7.87 12.61 4.27
N GLU A 63 7.72 13.92 4.48
CA GLU A 63 8.37 14.95 3.67
C GLU A 63 9.90 14.95 3.81
N ALA A 64 10.45 14.51 4.94
CA ALA A 64 11.89 14.31 5.11
C ALA A 64 12.39 13.13 4.27
N ALA A 65 11.69 11.99 4.31
CA ALA A 65 11.98 10.84 3.45
C ALA A 65 11.84 11.19 1.95
N PHE A 66 10.93 12.09 1.59
CA PHE A 66 10.82 12.58 0.21
C PHE A 66 12.05 13.38 -0.25
N ARG A 67 12.80 13.97 0.68
CA ARG A 67 13.99 14.79 0.39
C ARG A 67 15.31 14.02 0.54
N SER A 68 15.29 12.81 1.07
CA SER A 68 16.49 11.99 1.25
C SER A 68 17.01 11.43 -0.08
N ASP A 69 18.25 10.96 -0.03
CA ASP A 69 18.95 10.17 -1.07
C ASP A 69 18.48 8.70 -1.16
N ALA A 70 17.57 8.24 -0.31
CA ALA A 70 17.08 6.86 -0.37
C ALA A 70 16.34 6.56 -1.69
N LYS A 71 16.66 5.42 -2.30
CA LYS A 71 16.06 4.95 -3.57
C LYS A 71 14.66 4.34 -3.38
N ALA A 72 14.34 3.94 -2.16
CA ALA A 72 13.03 3.45 -1.78
C ALA A 72 12.60 4.00 -0.42
N LEU A 73 11.30 4.01 -0.19
CA LEU A 73 10.67 4.26 1.09
C LEU A 73 9.67 3.14 1.38
N ILE A 74 9.66 2.65 2.62
CA ILE A 74 8.76 1.61 3.10
C ILE A 74 7.98 2.10 4.31
N LEU A 75 6.69 1.81 4.36
CA LEU A 75 5.88 2.14 5.53
C LEU A 75 6.18 1.17 6.67
N ALA A 76 6.25 1.69 7.89
CA ALA A 76 6.39 0.90 9.10
C ALA A 76 5.18 -0.02 9.29
N ARG A 77 3.98 0.57 9.16
CA ARG A 77 2.66 -0.06 9.34
C ARG A 77 1.60 0.79 8.62
N GLY A 78 0.49 0.15 8.26
CA GLY A 78 -0.68 0.79 7.66
C GLY A 78 -1.64 1.27 8.75
N GLY A 79 -2.93 1.00 8.59
CA GLY A 79 -3.96 1.40 9.55
C GLY A 79 -4.72 2.62 9.07
N TYR A 80 -4.58 3.77 9.74
CA TYR A 80 -5.26 4.99 9.34
C TYR A 80 -4.40 6.21 9.59
N GLY A 81 -4.54 7.21 8.73
CA GLY A 81 -4.19 8.58 9.05
C GLY A 81 -3.47 9.33 7.95
N LEU A 82 -3.09 8.67 6.84
CA LEU A 82 -2.48 9.34 5.68
C LEU A 82 -3.41 10.38 5.06
N LEU A 83 -4.70 10.03 4.89
CA LEU A 83 -5.68 10.89 4.22
C LEU A 83 -5.87 12.24 4.94
N ARG A 84 -5.56 12.32 6.24
CA ARG A 84 -5.68 13.54 7.05
C ARG A 84 -4.81 14.70 6.55
N PHE A 85 -3.68 14.39 5.90
CA PHE A 85 -2.73 15.40 5.40
C PHE A 85 -2.26 15.13 3.96
N ALA A 86 -2.74 14.07 3.30
CA ALA A 86 -2.28 13.67 1.97
C ALA A 86 -2.49 14.77 0.90
N SER A 87 -3.56 15.55 1.00
CA SER A 87 -3.85 16.67 0.10
C SER A 87 -2.85 17.82 0.22
N GLU A 88 -2.08 17.87 1.31
CA GLU A 88 -1.06 18.89 1.55
C GLU A 88 0.33 18.50 1.02
N LEU A 89 0.51 17.25 0.57
CA LEU A 89 1.79 16.74 0.06
C LEU A 89 2.07 17.30 -1.35
N LYS A 90 2.81 18.41 -1.43
CA LYS A 90 3.06 19.13 -2.68
C LYS A 90 4.19 18.54 -3.54
N ARG A 91 5.20 17.94 -2.90
CA ARG A 91 6.43 17.47 -3.56
C ARG A 91 6.59 15.98 -3.31
N LEU A 92 6.25 15.18 -4.33
CA LEU A 92 6.50 13.74 -4.30
C LEU A 92 7.90 13.45 -4.85
N PRO A 93 8.65 12.53 -4.22
CA PRO A 93 10.00 12.16 -4.64
C PRO A 93 9.97 11.30 -5.90
N ARG A 94 11.13 11.04 -6.52
CA ARG A 94 11.29 9.98 -7.54
C ARG A 94 11.95 8.74 -6.94
N LYS A 95 11.26 8.04 -6.05
CA LYS A 95 11.73 6.81 -5.37
C LYS A 95 10.63 5.75 -5.26
N LEU A 96 11.00 4.49 -5.08
CA LEU A 96 10.04 3.40 -4.87
C LEU A 96 9.27 3.59 -3.55
N LEU A 97 7.98 3.29 -3.57
CA LEU A 97 7.10 3.27 -2.40
C LEU A 97 6.68 1.83 -2.13
N ILE A 98 6.79 1.38 -0.89
CA ILE A 98 6.43 0.02 -0.45
C ILE A 98 5.46 0.10 0.74
N GLY A 99 4.34 -0.60 0.62
CA GLY A 99 3.36 -0.75 1.70
C GLY A 99 2.03 -1.28 1.16
N TYR A 100 1.03 -1.44 2.02
CA TYR A 100 -0.35 -1.72 1.61
C TYR A 100 -1.34 -1.13 2.63
N SER A 101 -2.64 -1.40 2.51
CA SER A 101 -3.68 -0.83 3.38
C SER A 101 -3.75 0.69 3.22
N ASP A 102 -3.61 1.50 4.28
CA ASP A 102 -3.60 2.98 4.23
C ASP A 102 -2.56 3.54 3.25
N ALA A 103 -1.48 2.78 2.95
CA ALA A 103 -0.50 3.12 1.92
C ALA A 103 -1.11 3.35 0.53
N THR A 104 -2.32 2.83 0.29
CA THR A 104 -3.12 3.04 -0.93
C THR A 104 -3.28 4.52 -1.28
N VAL A 105 -3.35 5.42 -0.30
CA VAL A 105 -3.35 6.87 -0.54
C VAL A 105 -2.08 7.30 -1.27
N LEU A 106 -0.91 6.82 -0.82
CA LEU A 106 0.36 7.13 -1.43
C LEU A 106 0.54 6.41 -2.78
N HIS A 107 0.02 5.19 -2.94
CA HIS A 107 0.02 4.50 -4.24
C HIS A 107 -0.71 5.31 -5.32
N GLU A 108 -1.87 5.91 -4.99
CA GLU A 108 -2.59 6.78 -5.92
C GLU A 108 -1.78 8.05 -6.25
N LEU A 109 -1.15 8.67 -5.25
CA LEU A 109 -0.28 9.82 -5.46
C LEU A 109 0.94 9.50 -6.35
N TRP A 110 1.56 8.34 -6.16
CA TRP A 110 2.66 7.84 -6.98
C TRP A 110 2.21 7.60 -8.43
N ARG A 111 1.08 6.92 -8.59
CA ARG A 111 0.49 6.63 -9.91
C ARG A 111 0.23 7.91 -10.70
N ARG A 112 -0.32 8.95 -10.08
CA ARG A 112 -0.55 10.26 -10.73
C ARG A 112 0.72 10.95 -11.21
N LYS A 113 1.88 10.58 -10.65
CA LYS A 113 3.21 11.03 -11.11
C LYS A 113 3.84 10.10 -12.15
N GLY A 114 3.13 9.06 -12.59
CA GLY A 114 3.67 8.05 -13.50
C GLY A 114 4.77 7.21 -12.86
N MET A 115 4.77 7.10 -11.53
CA MET A 115 5.77 6.35 -10.79
C MET A 115 5.24 5.00 -10.33
N PRO A 116 6.01 3.91 -10.50
CA PRO A 116 5.64 2.63 -9.92
C PRO A 116 5.79 2.64 -8.39
N SER A 117 4.99 1.80 -7.74
CA SER A 117 5.04 1.51 -6.31
C SER A 117 4.71 0.04 -6.09
N ILE A 118 5.18 -0.52 -4.99
CA ILE A 118 4.97 -1.92 -4.63
C ILE A 118 3.89 -1.98 -3.56
N HIS A 119 2.72 -2.48 -3.94
CA HIS A 119 1.72 -2.92 -2.95
C HIS A 119 2.24 -4.22 -2.31
N GLY A 120 2.79 -4.13 -1.09
CA GLY A 120 3.59 -5.20 -0.50
C GLY A 120 3.85 -5.02 0.99
N PRO A 121 4.57 -5.97 1.63
CA PRO A 121 4.68 -6.04 3.08
C PRO A 121 5.29 -4.77 3.68
N MET A 122 4.78 -4.37 4.84
CA MET A 122 5.30 -3.23 5.60
C MET A 122 6.40 -3.69 6.55
N CYS A 123 7.20 -2.75 7.07
CA CYS A 123 8.37 -3.07 7.90
C CYS A 123 8.03 -4.04 9.03
N THR A 124 6.94 -3.78 9.77
CA THR A 124 6.50 -4.63 10.90
C THR A 124 6.20 -6.09 10.55
N GLN A 125 6.10 -6.46 9.26
CA GLN A 125 5.77 -7.80 8.80
C GLN A 125 6.96 -8.53 8.17
N LEU A 126 8.01 -7.80 7.80
CA LEU A 126 9.18 -8.38 7.13
C LEU A 126 9.91 -9.42 7.99
N GLY A 127 9.83 -9.28 9.32
CA GLY A 127 10.39 -10.26 10.26
C GLY A 127 9.46 -11.42 10.61
N GLU A 128 8.26 -11.50 10.02
CA GLU A 128 7.25 -12.53 10.30
C GLU A 128 7.11 -13.54 9.15
N ASP A 129 7.32 -13.09 7.90
CA ASP A 129 7.18 -13.91 6.70
C ASP A 129 8.43 -13.83 5.81
N PRO A 130 9.35 -14.82 5.91
CA PRO A 130 10.54 -14.89 5.06
C PRO A 130 10.23 -14.96 3.56
N SER A 131 9.09 -15.53 3.16
CA SER A 131 8.72 -15.66 1.75
C SER A 131 8.33 -14.32 1.13
N ALA A 132 7.60 -13.49 1.89
CA ALA A 132 7.27 -12.13 1.51
C ALA A 132 8.52 -11.24 1.42
N LEU A 133 9.46 -11.39 2.37
CA LEU A 133 10.75 -10.69 2.34
C LEU A 133 11.56 -11.07 1.10
N GLU A 134 11.69 -12.36 0.79
CA GLU A 134 12.45 -12.82 -0.38
C GLU A 134 11.84 -12.32 -1.69
N ARG A 135 10.51 -12.35 -1.80
CA ARG A 135 9.82 -11.80 -2.97
C ARG A 135 10.00 -10.28 -3.11
N LEU A 136 9.95 -9.55 -1.99
CA LEU A 136 10.25 -8.11 -1.98
C LEU A 136 11.70 -7.85 -2.39
N ARG A 137 12.65 -8.62 -1.87
CA ARG A 137 14.08 -8.52 -2.23
C ARG A 137 14.28 -8.69 -3.74
N ALA A 138 13.72 -9.73 -4.32
CA ALA A 138 13.79 -9.99 -5.75
C ALA A 138 13.23 -8.81 -6.58
N LEU A 139 12.09 -8.24 -6.17
CA LEU A 139 11.51 -7.05 -6.79
C LEU A 139 12.40 -5.81 -6.68
N LEU A 140 13.02 -5.59 -5.52
CA LEU A 140 13.86 -4.41 -5.29
C LEU A 140 15.19 -4.49 -6.03
N PHE A 141 15.75 -5.69 -6.18
CA PHE A 141 17.05 -5.92 -6.82
C PHE A 141 16.93 -6.25 -8.32
N ASP A 142 15.74 -6.07 -8.90
CA ASP A 142 15.44 -6.34 -10.32
C ASP A 142 15.78 -7.78 -10.74
N GLU A 143 15.56 -8.72 -9.83
CA GLU A 143 15.72 -10.14 -10.09
C GLU A 143 14.50 -10.68 -10.85
N PRO A 144 14.67 -11.70 -11.70
CA PRO A 144 13.58 -12.29 -12.45
C PRO A 144 12.51 -12.88 -11.52
N ILE A 145 11.38 -12.19 -11.41
CA ILE A 145 10.18 -12.73 -10.77
C ILE A 145 9.26 -13.34 -11.83
N GLY A 146 8.92 -14.62 -11.65
CA GLY A 146 7.95 -15.28 -12.51
C GLY A 146 6.56 -14.64 -12.40
N PRO A 147 5.66 -14.95 -13.36
CA PRO A 147 4.28 -14.47 -13.31
C PRO A 147 3.60 -14.91 -12.01
N LEU A 148 2.77 -14.02 -11.46
CA LEU A 148 1.88 -14.39 -10.35
C LEU A 148 0.89 -15.44 -10.87
N SER A 149 0.86 -16.58 -10.21
CA SER A 149 -0.11 -17.65 -10.47
C SER A 149 -0.90 -17.87 -9.20
N TRP A 150 -2.23 -17.84 -9.31
CA TRP A 150 -3.13 -18.08 -8.19
C TRP A 150 -4.37 -18.82 -8.67
N THR A 151 -5.02 -19.53 -7.76
CA THR A 151 -6.34 -20.10 -8.01
C THR A 151 -7.35 -18.96 -7.96
N SER A 152 -8.01 -18.69 -9.09
CA SER A 152 -9.00 -17.60 -9.19
C SER A 152 -10.38 -18.14 -9.56
N ARG A 153 -11.40 -17.40 -9.16
CA ARG A 153 -12.75 -17.49 -9.73
C ARG A 153 -12.93 -16.30 -10.66
N SER A 154 -13.50 -16.55 -11.83
CA SER A 154 -13.85 -15.49 -12.79
C SER A 154 -15.35 -15.25 -12.73
N ALA A 155 -15.75 -14.08 -12.22
CA ALA A 155 -17.13 -13.60 -12.36
C ALA A 155 -17.47 -13.32 -13.83
N HIS A 156 -16.53 -12.67 -14.52
CA HIS A 156 -16.57 -12.42 -15.95
C HIS A 156 -15.26 -12.84 -16.61
N GLY A 157 -15.35 -13.69 -17.64
CA GLY A 157 -14.20 -14.10 -18.44
C GLY A 157 -13.74 -12.99 -19.38
N GLY A 158 -12.45 -12.99 -19.74
CA GLY A 158 -11.90 -12.04 -20.69
C GLY A 158 -10.38 -11.96 -20.67
N ARG A 159 -9.82 -11.09 -21.52
CA ARG A 159 -8.40 -10.74 -21.52
C ARG A 159 -8.28 -9.21 -21.50
N ALA A 160 -7.49 -8.70 -20.58
CA ALA A 160 -7.21 -7.27 -20.45
C ALA A 160 -5.72 -7.06 -20.18
N GLU A 161 -5.20 -5.94 -20.66
CA GLU A 161 -3.83 -5.50 -20.42
C GLU A 161 -3.83 -4.01 -20.06
N GLY A 162 -3.11 -3.66 -19.01
CA GLY A 162 -2.95 -2.29 -18.54
C GLY A 162 -2.19 -2.21 -17.22
N PRO A 163 -1.90 -1.00 -16.74
CA PRO A 163 -1.28 -0.80 -15.44
C PRO A 163 -2.13 -1.40 -14.33
N LEU A 164 -1.51 -2.19 -13.44
CA LEU A 164 -2.15 -2.68 -12.22
C LEU A 164 -2.10 -1.57 -11.15
N VAL A 165 -3.26 -1.16 -10.66
CA VAL A 165 -3.42 -0.05 -9.71
C VAL A 165 -4.54 -0.37 -8.73
N GLY A 166 -4.61 0.34 -7.60
CA GLY A 166 -5.64 0.14 -6.58
C GLY A 166 -5.03 -0.15 -5.22
N GLY A 167 -5.63 -1.04 -4.46
CA GLY A 167 -5.23 -1.40 -3.10
C GLY A 167 -6.44 -1.60 -2.19
N ASN A 168 -6.37 -1.07 -0.98
CA ASN A 168 -7.39 -1.30 0.04
C ASN A 168 -8.71 -0.60 -0.29
N LEU A 169 -9.81 -1.36 -0.35
CA LEU A 169 -11.12 -0.88 -0.80
C LEU A 169 -11.68 0.25 0.08
N ALA A 170 -11.61 0.12 1.41
CA ALA A 170 -12.05 1.13 2.36
C ALA A 170 -11.25 2.43 2.22
N THR A 171 -9.94 2.31 1.98
CA THR A 171 -9.06 3.46 1.72
C THR A 171 -9.43 4.13 0.39
N LEU A 172 -9.64 3.35 -0.68
CA LEU A 172 -10.08 3.87 -1.98
C LEU A 172 -11.43 4.60 -1.88
N GLY A 173 -12.41 3.99 -1.21
CA GLY A 173 -13.72 4.61 -0.96
C GLY A 173 -13.60 5.92 -0.17
N SER A 174 -12.75 5.94 0.86
CA SER A 174 -12.53 7.14 1.69
C SER A 174 -11.92 8.32 0.91
N MET A 175 -11.24 8.08 -0.21
CA MET A 175 -10.69 9.13 -1.06
C MET A 175 -11.72 9.78 -2.01
N CYS A 176 -12.90 9.18 -2.21
CA CYS A 176 -13.92 9.70 -3.11
C CYS A 176 -14.39 11.11 -2.67
N GLY A 177 -14.52 12.03 -3.62
CA GLY A 177 -14.90 13.43 -3.36
C GLY A 177 -13.78 14.30 -2.78
N THR A 178 -12.55 13.78 -2.66
CA THR A 178 -11.40 14.53 -2.14
C THR A 178 -10.41 14.90 -3.26
N PRO A 179 -9.45 15.83 -3.04
CA PRO A 179 -8.40 16.13 -4.01
C PRO A 179 -7.55 14.90 -4.44
N VAL A 180 -7.58 13.82 -3.66
CA VAL A 180 -6.87 12.57 -3.93
C VAL A 180 -7.77 11.44 -4.47
N GLN A 181 -8.98 11.75 -4.93
CA GLN A 181 -9.91 10.77 -5.51
C GLN A 181 -9.26 9.90 -6.62
N PRO A 182 -9.31 8.56 -6.53
CA PRO A 182 -8.69 7.71 -7.54
C PRO A 182 -9.39 7.80 -8.91
N GLN A 183 -8.64 7.50 -9.97
CA GLN A 183 -9.17 7.39 -11.34
C GLN A 183 -8.51 6.21 -12.06
N PHE A 184 -9.34 5.28 -12.54
CA PHE A 184 -8.85 4.00 -13.04
C PHE A 184 -9.02 3.77 -14.55
N ARG A 185 -9.29 4.83 -15.31
CA ARG A 185 -9.42 4.75 -16.77
C ARG A 185 -8.18 4.09 -17.40
N GLY A 186 -8.39 3.01 -18.12
CA GLY A 186 -7.35 2.29 -18.85
C GLY A 186 -6.50 1.34 -18.00
N CYS A 187 -6.82 1.19 -16.71
CA CYS A 187 -6.08 0.36 -15.76
C CYS A 187 -6.80 -0.96 -15.44
N ILE A 188 -6.04 -1.91 -14.88
CA ILE A 188 -6.57 -3.07 -14.16
C ILE A 188 -6.64 -2.70 -12.69
N VAL A 189 -7.81 -2.80 -12.07
CA VAL A 189 -8.06 -2.35 -10.70
C VAL A 189 -7.94 -3.53 -9.74
N LEU A 190 -6.93 -3.50 -8.88
CA LEU A 190 -6.78 -4.39 -7.73
C LEU A 190 -7.55 -3.83 -6.54
N ILE A 191 -8.44 -4.63 -5.96
CA ILE A 191 -9.09 -4.31 -4.69
C ILE A 191 -8.89 -5.45 -3.69
N GLU A 192 -8.59 -5.09 -2.45
CA GLU A 192 -8.50 -6.00 -1.31
C GLU A 192 -9.09 -5.31 -0.08
N ASP A 193 -9.68 -6.08 0.84
CA ASP A 193 -10.04 -5.56 2.14
C ASP A 193 -10.29 -6.69 3.14
N LEU A 194 -10.04 -6.45 4.42
CA LEU A 194 -10.24 -7.43 5.46
C LEU A 194 -11.09 -6.82 6.57
N ASN A 195 -11.91 -7.63 7.26
CA ASN A 195 -12.75 -7.17 8.36
C ASN A 195 -13.88 -6.20 7.98
N GLU A 196 -14.27 -6.17 6.71
CA GLU A 196 -15.46 -5.44 6.26
C GLU A 196 -16.65 -6.41 6.08
N PRO A 197 -17.82 -6.16 6.71
CA PRO A 197 -19.01 -6.96 6.47
C PRO A 197 -19.54 -6.71 5.05
N PRO A 198 -20.31 -7.67 4.46
CA PRO A 198 -20.76 -7.58 3.06
C PRO A 198 -21.41 -6.24 2.67
N TYR A 199 -22.34 -5.72 3.48
CA TYR A 199 -23.01 -4.46 3.18
C TYR A 199 -22.05 -3.24 3.15
N ARG A 200 -20.90 -3.32 3.85
CA ARG A 200 -19.87 -2.27 3.80
C ARG A 200 -19.04 -2.38 2.54
N LEU A 201 -18.66 -3.58 2.12
CA LEU A 201 -17.99 -3.83 0.84
C LEU A 201 -18.84 -3.28 -0.32
N ASP A 202 -20.13 -3.63 -0.35
CA ASP A 202 -21.08 -3.18 -1.37
C ASP A 202 -21.20 -1.65 -1.40
N ARG A 203 -21.32 -1.03 -0.21
CA ARG A 203 -21.37 0.43 -0.09
C ARG A 203 -20.10 1.11 -0.60
N LEU A 204 -18.92 0.54 -0.35
CA LEU A 204 -17.64 1.09 -0.81
C LEU A 204 -17.50 0.99 -2.33
N LEU A 205 -17.88 -0.16 -2.92
CA LEU A 205 -17.92 -0.35 -4.36
C LEU A 205 -18.92 0.60 -5.03
N THR A 206 -20.11 0.74 -4.46
CA THR A 206 -21.13 1.69 -4.88
C THR A 206 -20.60 3.12 -4.84
N GLN A 207 -19.92 3.51 -3.75
CA GLN A 207 -19.32 4.84 -3.63
C GLN A 207 -18.26 5.09 -4.71
N LEU A 208 -17.38 4.12 -4.98
CA LEU A 208 -16.39 4.22 -6.04
C LEU A 208 -17.03 4.36 -7.43
N ALA A 209 -18.07 3.57 -7.72
CA ALA A 209 -18.82 3.64 -8.96
C ALA A 209 -19.49 5.02 -9.13
N LEU A 210 -20.23 5.48 -8.11
CA LEU A 210 -20.94 6.77 -8.14
C LEU A 210 -20.01 7.98 -8.19
N SER A 211 -18.78 7.84 -7.70
CA SER A 211 -17.76 8.90 -7.82
C SER A 211 -17.16 9.04 -9.22
N GLY A 212 -17.44 8.09 -10.13
CA GLY A 212 -16.80 7.97 -11.45
C GLY A 212 -15.37 7.43 -11.41
N ALA A 213 -14.86 7.00 -10.25
CA ALA A 213 -13.49 6.47 -10.13
C ALA A 213 -13.24 5.23 -11.00
N LEU A 214 -14.27 4.40 -11.17
CA LEU A 214 -14.22 3.15 -11.94
C LEU A 214 -14.44 3.34 -13.45
N ASP A 215 -14.75 4.56 -13.90
CA ASP A 215 -15.12 4.82 -15.30
C ASP A 215 -13.96 4.52 -16.27
N GLY A 216 -14.18 3.54 -17.14
CA GLY A 216 -13.20 3.10 -18.12
C GLY A 216 -12.09 2.20 -17.55
N ALA A 217 -12.26 1.64 -16.34
CA ALA A 217 -11.46 0.52 -15.87
C ALA A 217 -11.54 -0.65 -16.87
N LYS A 218 -10.42 -1.33 -17.12
CA LYS A 218 -10.33 -2.41 -18.11
C LYS A 218 -10.70 -3.78 -17.55
N ALA A 219 -10.35 -4.02 -16.29
CA ALA A 219 -10.62 -5.26 -15.56
C ALA A 219 -10.48 -5.01 -14.06
N PHE A 220 -11.01 -5.94 -13.28
CA PHE A 220 -10.90 -5.97 -11.82
C PHE A 220 -10.19 -7.24 -11.39
N VAL A 221 -9.30 -7.10 -10.41
CA VAL A 221 -8.69 -8.21 -9.67
C VAL A 221 -9.09 -8.01 -8.23
N VAL A 222 -9.74 -9.02 -7.65
CA VAL A 222 -10.17 -8.99 -6.25
C VAL A 222 -9.24 -9.91 -5.47
N GLY A 223 -8.50 -9.33 -4.54
CA GLY A 223 -7.73 -10.07 -3.54
C GLY A 223 -8.64 -10.65 -2.46
N ASP A 224 -8.04 -11.13 -1.39
CA ASP A 224 -8.83 -11.69 -0.28
C ASP A 224 -9.73 -10.61 0.34
N LEU A 225 -11.01 -10.97 0.52
CA LEU A 225 -12.02 -10.15 1.20
C LEU A 225 -12.25 -10.59 2.66
N THR A 226 -11.50 -11.58 3.12
CA THR A 226 -11.79 -12.33 4.35
C THR A 226 -10.48 -12.74 4.99
N ALA A 227 -10.28 -12.36 6.26
CA ALA A 227 -9.12 -12.77 7.02
C ALA A 227 -9.32 -14.19 7.60
N PRO A 228 -8.23 -14.90 7.99
CA PRO A 228 -8.36 -16.17 8.67
C PRO A 228 -9.26 -16.08 9.91
N GLY A 229 -10.31 -16.92 9.95
CA GLY A 229 -11.28 -16.95 11.05
C GLY A 229 -12.50 -16.04 10.86
N GLU A 230 -12.58 -15.28 9.77
CA GLU A 230 -13.79 -14.53 9.42
C GLU A 230 -14.79 -15.40 8.66
N ASP A 231 -16.08 -15.14 8.89
CA ASP A 231 -17.16 -15.76 8.12
C ASP A 231 -17.12 -15.23 6.68
N PRO A 232 -16.92 -16.06 5.64
CA PRO A 232 -16.88 -15.60 4.26
C PRO A 232 -18.27 -15.24 3.69
N GLN A 233 -19.36 -15.58 4.38
CA GLN A 233 -20.72 -15.48 3.84
C GLN A 233 -21.04 -14.07 3.31
N GLY A 234 -21.59 -14.02 2.10
CA GLY A 234 -22.06 -12.80 1.43
C GLY A 234 -20.96 -11.89 0.88
N ARG A 235 -19.67 -12.10 1.19
CA ARG A 235 -18.58 -11.21 0.70
C ARG A 235 -18.22 -11.48 -0.75
N GLU A 236 -18.18 -12.76 -1.13
CA GLU A 236 -17.96 -13.14 -2.53
C GLU A 236 -19.13 -12.70 -3.42
N GLU A 237 -20.36 -12.71 -2.90
CA GLU A 237 -21.57 -12.29 -3.63
C GLU A 237 -21.56 -10.79 -3.96
N VAL A 238 -20.86 -9.96 -3.17
CA VAL A 238 -20.72 -8.53 -3.41
C VAL A 238 -19.84 -8.22 -4.62
N VAL A 239 -18.91 -9.10 -4.96
CA VAL A 239 -17.93 -8.91 -6.05
C VAL A 239 -18.16 -9.83 -7.25
N ALA A 240 -19.21 -10.65 -7.21
CA ALA A 240 -19.64 -11.54 -8.29
C ALA A 240 -20.51 -10.79 -9.32
#